data_AF-A0A355BLW0-F1
#
_entry.id   AF-A0A355BLW0-F1
#
_cell.length_a   1.000
_cell.length_b   1.000
_cell.length_c   1.000
_cell.angle_alpha   90.00
_cell.angle_beta   90.00
_cell.angle_gamma   90.00
#
_symmetry.space_group_name_H-M   'P 1'
#
loop_
_entity.id
_entity.type
_entity.pdbx_description
1 polymer ?
#
loop_
_entity_poly.entity_id
_entity_poly.type
_entity_poly.pdbx_seq_one_letter_code
_entity_poly.pdbx_strand_id
1 'polypeptide(L)'
;PDFRSSERTFQLLTQVAGRAGRGDSPGEVILQAFNTQHYAIECAKNHDYLGFYRQEMRMRRQGAYPPLGYMVTLLLTNEDESDVVQDSAFLAELLTGCLG
;
A
#
# COMPACT_ATOMS: atom_id res chain seq x y z
N PRO A 1 -2.76 7.18 5.29
CA PRO A 1 -2.01 5.90 5.21
C PRO A 1 -2.40 5.15 3.93
N ASP A 2 -1.45 4.78 3.07
CA ASP A 2 -1.72 4.06 1.81
C ASP A 2 -1.69 2.54 2.05
N PHE A 3 -2.77 1.83 1.71
CA PHE A 3 -2.87 0.38 1.86
C PHE A 3 -1.82 -0.39 1.04
N ARG A 4 -1.27 0.22 -0.01
CA ARG A 4 -0.24 -0.37 -0.88
C ARG A 4 1.18 -0.23 -0.33
N SER A 5 1.36 0.40 0.83
CA SER A 5 2.67 0.66 1.41
C SER A 5 3.51 -0.62 1.58
N SER A 6 2.90 -1.69 2.08
CA SER A 6 3.58 -2.98 2.30
C SER A 6 4.03 -3.65 0.99
N GLU A 7 3.19 -3.58 -0.05
CA GLU A 7 3.53 -4.05 -1.40
C GLU A 7 4.74 -3.29 -1.96
N ARG A 8 4.73 -1.96 -1.84
CA ARG A 8 5.84 -1.12 -2.28
C ARG A 8 7.13 -1.47 -1.53
N THR A 9 7.06 -1.68 -0.22
CA THR A 9 8.22 -2.13 0.57
C THR A 9 8.75 -3.48 0.08
N PHE A 10 7.89 -4.48 -0.10
CA PHE A 10 8.29 -5.80 -0.59
C PHE A 10 8.98 -5.71 -1.96
N GLN A 11 8.40 -4.95 -2.90
CA GLN A 11 8.96 -4.75 -4.24
C GLN A 11 10.34 -4.07 -4.20
N LEU A 12 10.49 -3.01 -3.41
CA LEU A 12 11.76 -2.28 -3.28
C LEU A 12 12.86 -3.19 -2.72
N LEU A 13 12.58 -3.91 -1.63
CA LEU A 13 13.56 -4.80 -1.00
C LEU A 13 13.98 -5.94 -1.93
N THR A 14 13.01 -6.55 -2.62
CA THR A 14 13.30 -7.62 -3.58
C THR A 14 14.14 -7.12 -4.76
N GLN A 15 13.88 -5.90 -5.24
CA GLN A 15 14.66 -5.30 -6.33
C GLN A 15 16.08 -4.97 -5.92
N VAL A 16 16.27 -4.39 -4.72
CA VAL A 16 17.59 -4.01 -4.20
C VAL A 16 18.43 -5.27 -3.95
N ALA A 17 17.86 -6.29 -3.33
CA ALA A 17 18.52 -7.59 -3.13
C ALA A 17 18.95 -8.22 -4.47
N GLY A 18 18.09 -8.18 -5.50
CA GLY A 18 18.42 -8.71 -6.82
C GLY A 18 19.49 -7.92 -7.58
N ARG A 19 19.66 -6.62 -7.29
CA ARG A 19 20.69 -5.76 -7.92
C ARG A 19 22.09 -5.98 -7.32
N ALA A 20 22.17 -6.23 -6.02
CA ALA A 20 23.43 -6.44 -5.31
C ALA A 20 24.15 -7.74 -5.71
N GLY A 21 23.42 -8.76 -6.18
CA GLY A 21 23.99 -10.07 -6.53
C GLY A 21 24.45 -10.27 -7.99
N ARG A 22 24.55 -9.21 -8.81
CA ARG A 22 24.84 -9.34 -10.26
C ARG A 22 26.29 -9.05 -10.70
N GLY A 23 27.16 -8.72 -9.76
CA GLY A 23 28.60 -8.56 -10.03
C GLY A 23 29.40 -9.80 -9.61
N ASP A 24 30.65 -9.88 -10.06
CA ASP A 24 31.59 -10.96 -9.66
C ASP A 24 31.89 -10.98 -8.15
N SER A 25 31.65 -9.86 -7.47
CA SER A 25 31.74 -9.73 -6.01
C SER A 25 30.35 -9.79 -5.37
N PRO A 26 30.17 -10.54 -4.26
CA PRO A 26 28.91 -10.54 -3.54
C PRO A 26 28.61 -9.14 -2.99
N GLY A 27 27.50 -8.55 -3.44
CA GLY A 27 27.01 -7.29 -2.89
C GLY A 27 26.26 -7.51 -1.57
N GLU A 28 26.46 -6.60 -0.62
CA GLU A 28 25.78 -6.58 0.67
C GLU A 28 24.68 -5.51 0.68
N VAL A 29 23.54 -5.82 1.29
CA VAL A 29 22.43 -4.88 1.47
C VAL A 29 22.08 -4.80 2.96
N ILE A 30 22.20 -3.61 3.53
CA ILE A 30 21.84 -3.35 4.93
C ILE A 30 20.46 -2.69 4.95
N LEU A 31 19.52 -3.31 5.67
CA LEU A 31 18.19 -2.77 5.92
C LEU A 31 18.07 -2.30 7.36
N GLN A 32 17.71 -1.03 7.54
CA GLN A 32 17.36 -0.47 8.84
C GLN A 32 15.86 -0.21 8.88
N ALA A 33 15.17 -0.81 9.85
CA ALA A 33 13.75 -0.61 10.08
C ALA A 33 13.47 -0.69 11.59
N PHE A 34 12.49 0.08 12.05
CA PHE A 34 12.03 0.00 13.44
C PHE A 34 11.43 -1.37 13.77
N ASN A 35 10.66 -1.94 12.84
CA ASN A 35 10.09 -3.28 12.97
C ASN A 35 10.62 -4.19 11.86
N THR A 36 11.73 -4.87 12.14
CA THR A 36 12.33 -5.84 11.21
C THR A 36 11.48 -7.10 11.02
N GLN A 37 10.57 -7.39 11.95
CA GLN A 37 9.66 -8.54 11.91
C GLN A 37 8.40 -8.28 11.08
N HIS A 38 8.28 -7.11 10.46
CA HIS A 38 7.16 -6.82 9.57
C HIS A 38 7.14 -7.83 8.41
N TYR A 39 5.98 -8.43 8.13
CA TYR A 39 5.87 -9.55 7.18
C TYR A 39 6.43 -9.22 5.79
N ALA A 40 6.27 -7.99 5.30
CA ALA A 40 6.82 -7.56 4.01
C ALA A 40 8.36 -7.61 3.99
N ILE A 41 9.01 -7.34 5.11
CA ILE A 41 10.47 -7.42 5.27
C ILE A 41 10.91 -8.88 5.34
N GLU A 42 10.30 -9.68 6.21
CA GLU A 42 10.64 -11.11 6.36
C GLU A 42 10.43 -11.89 5.07
N CYS A 43 9.32 -11.65 4.36
CA CYS A 43 9.06 -12.30 3.07
C CYS A 43 10.08 -11.84 2.01
N ALA A 44 10.42 -10.54 1.95
CA ALA A 44 11.40 -10.05 0.99
C ALA A 44 12.80 -10.62 1.25
N LYS A 45 13.23 -10.67 2.52
CA LYS A 45 14.50 -11.27 2.95
C LYS A 45 14.63 -12.73 2.50
N ASN A 46 13.53 -13.49 2.58
CA ASN A 46 13.50 -14.91 2.22
C ASN A 46 13.10 -15.16 0.75
N HIS A 47 12.93 -14.12 -0.06
CA HIS A 47 12.39 -14.19 -1.42
C HIS A 47 11.02 -14.92 -1.51
N ASP A 48 10.22 -14.92 -0.44
CA ASP A 48 8.93 -15.60 -0.34
C ASP A 48 7.78 -14.73 -0.87
N TYR A 49 7.67 -14.67 -2.19
CA TYR A 49 6.58 -13.99 -2.87
C TYR A 49 5.20 -14.57 -2.51
N LEU A 50 5.09 -15.90 -2.43
CA LEU A 50 3.79 -16.56 -2.20
C LEU A 50 3.29 -16.35 -0.77
N GLY A 51 4.18 -16.29 0.22
CA GLY A 51 3.86 -15.91 1.59
C GLY A 51 3.39 -14.46 1.67
N PHE A 52 4.13 -13.54 1.03
CA PHE A 52 3.74 -12.13 0.93
C PHE A 52 2.34 -11.98 0.31
N TYR A 53 2.12 -12.58 -0.87
CA TYR A 53 0.86 -12.51 -1.59
C TYR A 53 -0.34 -13.01 -0.75
N ARG A 54 -0.18 -14.14 -0.05
CA ARG A 54 -1.25 -14.71 0.79
C ARG A 54 -1.62 -13.78 1.94
N GLN A 55 -0.62 -13.20 2.60
CA GLN A 55 -0.85 -12.26 3.70
C GLN A 55 -1.52 -10.97 3.21
N GLU A 56 -1.02 -10.41 2.11
CA GLU A 56 -1.52 -9.17 1.51
C GLU A 56 -2.97 -9.33 1.05
N MET A 57 -3.28 -10.43 0.34
CA MET A 57 -4.64 -10.70 -0.13
C MET A 57 -5.62 -10.95 1.02
N ARG A 58 -5.16 -11.52 2.14
CA ARG A 58 -5.98 -11.67 3.35
C ARG A 58 -6.37 -10.29 3.91
N MET A 59 -5.41 -9.38 4.02
CA MET A 59 -5.66 -8.01 4.50
C MET A 59 -6.58 -7.24 3.54
N ARG A 60 -6.35 -7.35 2.22
CA ARG A 60 -7.19 -6.70 1.20
C ARG A 60 -8.64 -7.21 1.21
N ARG A 61 -8.86 -8.51 1.44
CA ARG A 61 -10.22 -9.07 1.62
C ARG A 61 -10.95 -8.45 2.80
N GLN A 62 -10.27 -8.30 3.93
CA GLN A 62 -10.87 -7.72 5.14
C GLN A 62 -11.22 -6.24 4.97
N GLY A 63 -10.43 -5.50 4.20
CA GLY A 63 -10.66 -4.07 3.93
C GLY A 63 -11.42 -3.75 2.64
N ALA A 64 -11.93 -4.76 1.91
CA ALA A 64 -12.51 -4.61 0.57
C ALA A 64 -11.61 -3.79 -0.41
N TYR A 65 -10.29 -3.87 -0.24
CA TYR A 65 -9.34 -3.11 -1.03
C TYR A 65 -9.10 -3.76 -2.41
N PRO A 66 -8.74 -2.96 -3.43
CA PRO A 66 -8.36 -3.49 -4.73
C PRO A 66 -7.30 -4.59 -4.63
N PRO A 67 -7.42 -5.71 -5.38
CA PRO A 67 -8.29 -5.90 -6.54
C PRO A 67 -9.69 -6.47 -6.22
N LEU A 68 -10.06 -6.58 -4.94
CA LEU A 68 -11.30 -7.26 -4.50
C LEU A 68 -12.51 -6.32 -4.41
N GLY A 69 -12.27 -5.03 -4.59
CA GLY A 69 -13.28 -3.99 -4.65
C GLY A 69 -12.79 -2.82 -5.51
N TYR A 70 -13.68 -1.91 -5.81
CA TYR A 70 -13.36 -0.65 -6.46
C TYR A 70 -13.23 0.44 -5.40
N MET A 71 -12.21 1.28 -5.54
CA MET A 71 -11.99 2.41 -4.67
C MET A 71 -11.82 3.66 -5.53
N VAL A 72 -12.56 4.70 -5.18
CA VAL A 72 -12.48 6.03 -5.79
C VAL A 72 -12.24 7.01 -4.66
N THR A 73 -11.28 7.91 -4.85
CA THR A 73 -11.02 9.02 -3.93
C THR A 73 -11.47 10.31 -4.60
N LEU A 74 -12.34 11.06 -3.94
CA LEU A 74 -12.74 12.39 -4.37
C LEU A 74 -12.03 13.40 -3.46
N LEU A 75 -11.21 14.26 -4.06
CA LEU A 75 -10.48 15.31 -3.37
C LEU A 75 -11.09 16.66 -3.76
N LEU A 76 -11.59 17.38 -2.76
CA LEU A 76 -12.11 18.73 -2.93
C LEU A 76 -11.15 19.71 -2.27
N THR A 77 -10.93 20.85 -2.94
CA THR A 77 -10.03 21.90 -2.46
C THR A 77 -10.71 23.24 -2.70
N ASN A 78 -10.78 24.07 -1.65
CA ASN A 78 -11.23 25.45 -1.71
C ASN A 78 -10.27 26.31 -0.87
N GLU A 79 -10.16 27.60 -1.18
CA GLU A 79 -9.44 28.58 -0.37
C GLU A 79 -10.15 28.83 0.96
N ASP A 80 -11.48 28.73 0.99
CA ASP A 80 -12.30 28.82 2.21
C ASP A 80 -12.59 27.42 2.78
N GLU A 81 -12.22 27.21 4.03
CA GLU A 81 -12.41 25.93 4.74
C GLU A 81 -13.90 25.59 4.93
N SER A 82 -14.74 26.60 5.17
CA SER A 82 -16.17 26.38 5.41
C SER A 82 -16.88 25.90 4.14
N ASP A 83 -16.52 26.47 2.99
CA ASP A 83 -17.08 26.07 1.69
C ASP A 83 -16.70 24.63 1.33
N VAL A 84 -15.41 24.23 1.47
CA VAL A 84 -14.99 22.85 1.12
C VAL A 84 -15.63 21.82 2.03
N VAL A 85 -15.85 22.13 3.31
CA VAL A 85 -16.53 21.24 4.25
C VAL A 85 -18.00 21.09 3.85
N GLN A 86 -18.68 22.19 3.54
CA GLN A 86 -20.07 22.15 3.11
C GLN A 86 -20.26 21.37 1.80
N ASP A 87 -19.44 21.66 0.79
CA ASP A 87 -19.52 21.01 -0.52
C ASP A 87 -19.18 19.51 -0.45
N SER A 88 -18.18 19.14 0.36
CA SER A 88 -17.82 17.73 0.55
C SER A 88 -18.92 16.93 1.25
N ALA A 89 -19.60 17.52 2.24
CA ALA A 89 -20.74 16.90 2.91
C ALA A 89 -21.92 16.71 1.93
N PHE A 90 -22.26 17.74 1.15
CA PHE A 90 -23.32 17.66 0.15
C PHE A 90 -23.04 16.58 -0.90
N LEU A 91 -21.81 16.52 -1.41
CA LEU A 91 -21.41 15.51 -2.39
C LEU A 91 -21.48 14.09 -1.81
N ALA A 92 -21.09 13.92 -0.54
CA ALA A 92 -21.17 12.62 0.14
C ALA A 92 -22.61 12.13 0.28
N GLU A 93 -23.54 13.01 0.65
CA GLU A 93 -24.98 12.67 0.71
C GLU A 93 -25.52 12.27 -0.65
N LEU A 94 -25.23 13.06 -1.70
CA LEU A 94 -25.67 12.77 -3.06
C LEU A 94 -25.17 11.41 -3.55
N LEU A 95 -23.88 11.12 -3.38
CA LEU A 95 -23.29 9.85 -3.81
C LEU A 95 -23.83 8.66 -3.03
N THR A 96 -24.08 8.83 -1.73
CA THR A 96 -24.68 7.77 -0.90
C THR A 96 -26.11 7.46 -1.37
N GLY A 97 -26.88 8.48 -1.77
CA GLY A 97 -28.22 8.30 -2.33
C GLY A 97 -28.27 7.66 -3.73
N CYS A 98 -27.21 7.81 -4.53
CA CYS A 98 -27.13 7.22 -5.88
C CYS A 98 -26.47 5.84 -5.95
N LEU A 99 -25.53 5.57 -5.04
CA LEU A 99 -24.73 4.33 -5.03
C LEU A 99 -25.22 3.33 -3.96
N GLY A 100 -26.19 3.72 -3.13
CA GLY A 100 -26.85 2.89 -2.13
C GLY A 100 -28.00 2.07 -2.69
#